data_AF-A0AAX2GYI3-F1
#
_entry.id   AF-A0AAX2GYI3-F1
#
_cell.length_a   1.000
_cell.length_b   1.000
_cell.length_c   1.000
_cell.angle_alpha   90.00
_cell.angle_beta   90.00
_cell.angle_gamma   90.00
#
_symmetry.space_group_name_H-M   'P 1'
#
loop_
_entity.id
_entity.type
_entity.pdbx_description
1 polymer ?
#
loop_
_entity_poly.entity_id
_entity_poly.type
_entity_poly.pdbx_seq_one_letter_code
_entity_poly.pdbx_strand_id
1 'polypeptide(L)'
;MKRILIVMVAFLGLMSCSKDSDSNSNSGSNGGAHTVKIQASGDVVLKSLTFSFTDGTTANIEVDELVGNGYTKTMDKAFDFVQVGAVSKSNDKNATLTLQVLEGDKVLKEVSASGAVLAPNIHLINTDSNAVGKSAHTVRIYASNNVELKTLTFSFTDNTTTNIQVDQLVGNGYTRTMDKAFDFVQVGAVSRNQDKNATLTLQVLEGDKVLKEVTASGAFLAPNIKL
;
A
#
# COMPACT_ATOMS: atom_id res chain seq x y z
N MET A 1 8.36 -56.69 30.17
CA MET A 1 9.21 -56.15 29.08
C MET A 1 8.40 -55.14 28.29
N LYS A 2 8.93 -53.92 28.11
CA LYS A 2 8.41 -52.86 27.24
C LYS A 2 8.22 -53.37 25.81
N ARG A 3 7.13 -52.97 25.12
CA ARG A 3 7.16 -52.37 23.76
C ARG A 3 5.92 -51.49 23.54
N ILE A 4 6.18 -50.24 23.18
CA ILE A 4 5.26 -49.24 22.62
C ILE A 4 5.22 -49.46 21.09
N LEU A 5 4.06 -49.29 20.46
CA LEU A 5 3.95 -48.85 19.07
C LEU A 5 2.63 -48.09 18.85
N ILE A 6 2.75 -46.90 18.25
CA ILE A 6 1.69 -45.95 17.93
C ILE A 6 1.47 -45.95 16.40
N VAL A 7 0.28 -45.49 15.99
CA VAL A 7 -0.10 -44.76 14.77
C VAL A 7 -0.84 -45.58 13.70
N MET A 8 -2.10 -45.22 13.43
CA MET A 8 -2.47 -44.46 12.22
C MET A 8 -4.00 -44.29 12.14
N VAL A 9 -4.49 -43.06 12.30
CA VAL A 9 -5.87 -42.68 12.01
C VAL A 9 -5.89 -42.07 10.61
N ALA A 10 -6.56 -42.73 9.67
CA ALA A 10 -6.91 -42.17 8.38
C ALA A 10 -8.28 -41.48 8.50
N PHE A 11 -8.32 -40.17 8.35
CA PHE A 11 -9.56 -39.46 8.03
C PHE A 11 -9.51 -39.03 6.56
N LEU A 12 -10.36 -39.66 5.77
CA LEU A 12 -10.69 -39.26 4.41
C LEU A 12 -11.41 -37.91 4.48
N GLY A 13 -10.73 -36.84 4.05
CA GLY A 13 -11.32 -35.53 3.82
C GLY A 13 -11.95 -35.43 2.43
N LEU A 14 -13.27 -35.61 2.42
CA LEU A 14 -14.29 -34.91 1.64
C LEU A 14 -13.90 -34.26 0.28
N MET A 15 -14.53 -34.78 -0.78
CA MET A 15 -14.99 -33.96 -1.89
C MET A 15 -16.00 -32.91 -1.38
N SER A 16 -15.80 -31.65 -1.74
CA SER A 16 -16.89 -30.75 -2.10
C SER A 16 -16.37 -29.71 -3.08
N CYS A 17 -16.63 -29.97 -4.36
CA CYS A 17 -16.58 -28.98 -5.42
C CYS A 17 -17.97 -28.36 -5.45
N SER A 18 -18.13 -27.16 -4.89
CA SER A 18 -19.24 -26.28 -5.29
C SER A 18 -18.70 -25.30 -6.32
N LYS A 19 -19.26 -25.49 -7.51
CA LYS A 19 -19.09 -24.72 -8.71
C LYS A 19 -20.10 -23.58 -8.64
N ASP A 20 -19.62 -22.34 -8.61
CA ASP A 20 -20.37 -21.22 -9.17
C ASP A 20 -19.46 -20.51 -10.15
N SER A 21 -19.89 -20.51 -11.40
CA SER A 21 -19.28 -19.77 -12.49
C SER A 21 -20.00 -18.43 -12.57
N ASP A 22 -19.27 -17.35 -12.35
CA ASP A 22 -19.53 -16.10 -13.06
C ASP A 22 -18.20 -15.39 -13.31
N SER A 23 -17.87 -15.33 -14.59
CA SER A 23 -16.73 -14.64 -15.16
C SER A 23 -16.95 -13.13 -15.11
N ASN A 24 -16.11 -12.41 -14.37
CA ASN A 24 -15.67 -11.09 -14.80
C ASN A 24 -14.27 -10.81 -14.26
N SER A 25 -13.26 -11.10 -15.07
CA SER A 25 -11.87 -10.74 -14.82
C SER A 25 -11.70 -9.24 -15.08
N ASN A 26 -12.03 -8.41 -14.10
CA ASN A 26 -11.60 -7.02 -14.10
C ASN A 26 -10.27 -6.93 -13.35
N SER A 27 -9.19 -7.05 -14.11
CA SER A 27 -7.82 -6.75 -13.68
C SER A 27 -7.71 -5.25 -13.40
N GLY A 28 -8.02 -4.88 -12.17
CA GLY A 28 -7.85 -3.52 -11.65
C GLY A 28 -7.85 -3.57 -10.14
N SER A 29 -6.72 -3.95 -9.54
CA SER A 29 -6.55 -3.92 -8.08
C SER A 29 -5.39 -3.01 -7.72
N ASN A 30 -5.69 -1.71 -7.62
CA ASN A 30 -4.89 -0.78 -6.83
C ASN A 30 -4.99 -1.20 -5.35
N GLY A 31 -3.85 -1.52 -4.73
CA GLY A 31 -3.67 -1.68 -3.28
C GLY A 31 -4.45 -2.83 -2.63
N GLY A 32 -3.86 -4.03 -2.60
CA GLY A 32 -4.44 -5.17 -1.88
C GLY A 32 -4.47 -4.93 -0.36
N ALA A 33 -5.53 -5.36 0.31
CA ALA A 33 -5.59 -5.34 1.78
C ALA A 33 -4.44 -6.19 2.38
N HIS A 34 -3.74 -5.67 3.38
CA HIS A 34 -2.79 -6.46 4.16
C HIS A 34 -3.53 -7.31 5.20
N THR A 35 -3.15 -8.57 5.27
CA THR A 35 -3.67 -9.52 6.26
C THR A 35 -2.56 -9.90 7.22
N VAL A 36 -2.83 -9.78 8.52
CA VAL A 36 -1.96 -10.33 9.56
C VAL A 36 -2.47 -11.72 9.92
N LYS A 37 -1.60 -12.71 9.76
CA LYS A 37 -1.88 -14.09 10.12
C LYS A 37 -0.91 -14.54 11.20
N ILE A 38 -1.44 -15.23 12.20
CA ILE A 38 -0.70 -15.74 13.34
C ILE A 38 -0.96 -17.23 13.42
N GLN A 39 0.10 -18.00 13.52
CA GLN A 39 0.04 -19.46 13.66
C GLN A 39 0.88 -19.85 14.85
N ALA A 40 0.45 -20.87 15.60
CA ALA A 40 1.14 -21.31 16.78
C ALA A 40 1.32 -22.83 16.77
N SER A 41 2.34 -23.32 17.49
CA SER A 41 2.42 -24.70 17.91
C SER A 41 2.01 -24.84 19.38
N GLY A 42 1.18 -25.84 19.68
CA GLY A 42 0.70 -26.12 21.03
C GLY A 42 -0.29 -25.09 21.57
N ASP A 43 -0.40 -25.03 22.90
CA ASP A 43 -1.37 -24.18 23.60
C ASP A 43 -0.82 -22.77 23.79
N VAL A 44 -0.81 -21.98 22.71
CA VAL A 44 -0.42 -20.56 22.74
C VAL A 44 -1.65 -19.68 22.82
N VAL A 45 -1.68 -18.79 23.81
CA VAL A 45 -2.71 -17.77 23.98
C VAL A 45 -2.17 -16.43 23.51
N LEU A 46 -2.77 -15.88 22.44
CA LEU A 46 -2.49 -14.55 21.94
C LEU A 46 -3.15 -13.52 22.86
N LYS A 47 -2.33 -12.66 23.46
CA LYS A 47 -2.80 -11.63 24.39
C LYS A 47 -3.09 -10.32 23.69
N SER A 48 -2.19 -9.89 22.81
CA SER A 48 -2.39 -8.63 22.09
C SER A 48 -1.65 -8.59 20.75
N LEU A 49 -2.13 -7.67 19.91
CA LEU A 49 -1.45 -7.19 18.72
C LEU A 49 -1.25 -5.70 18.81
N THR A 50 -0.03 -5.26 18.51
CA THR A 50 0.31 -3.85 18.43
C THR A 50 0.69 -3.52 17.00
N PHE A 51 0.05 -2.50 16.45
CA PHE A 51 0.32 -1.95 15.14
C PHE A 51 0.90 -0.55 15.30
N SER A 52 1.96 -0.25 14.56
CA SER A 52 2.48 1.11 14.42
C SER A 52 2.29 1.55 12.97
N PHE A 53 1.74 2.75 12.77
CA PHE A 53 1.35 3.26 11.47
C PHE A 53 2.31 4.31 10.92
N THR A 54 2.23 4.55 9.61
CA THR A 54 3.02 5.58 8.90
C THR A 54 2.81 6.99 9.44
N ASP A 55 1.61 7.29 9.96
CA ASP A 55 1.29 8.57 10.60
C ASP A 55 1.87 8.72 12.03
N GLY A 56 2.58 7.69 12.51
CA GLY A 56 3.16 7.63 13.85
C GLY A 56 2.19 7.21 14.94
N THR A 57 0.91 6.96 14.61
CA THR A 57 -0.05 6.43 15.57
C THR A 57 0.20 4.95 15.86
N THR A 58 -0.36 4.48 16.97
CA THR A 58 -0.31 3.05 17.32
C THR A 58 -1.71 2.57 17.69
N ALA A 59 -2.02 1.33 17.33
CA ALA A 59 -3.22 0.65 17.77
C ALA A 59 -2.82 -0.61 18.54
N ASN A 60 -3.46 -0.84 19.68
CA ASN A 60 -3.33 -2.07 20.44
C ASN A 60 -4.68 -2.79 20.42
N ILE A 61 -4.65 -4.05 20.00
CA ILE A 61 -5.82 -4.93 19.98
C ILE A 61 -5.59 -5.99 21.05
N GLU A 62 -6.39 -5.95 22.10
CA GLU A 62 -6.47 -7.04 23.07
C GLU A 62 -7.28 -8.19 22.46
N VAL A 63 -6.80 -9.41 22.62
CA VAL A 63 -7.42 -10.61 22.04
C VAL A 63 -7.78 -11.60 23.15
N ASP A 64 -6.77 -12.08 23.88
CA ASP A 64 -6.89 -13.14 24.88
C ASP A 64 -7.59 -14.42 24.38
N GLU A 65 -7.08 -14.96 23.28
CA GLU A 65 -7.62 -16.16 22.64
C GLU A 65 -6.55 -17.22 22.40
N LEU A 66 -6.93 -18.48 22.50
CA LEU A 66 -6.09 -19.60 22.09
C LEU A 66 -5.94 -19.55 20.56
N VAL A 67 -4.70 -19.45 20.07
CA VAL A 67 -4.42 -19.30 18.63
C VAL A 67 -4.86 -20.55 17.86
N GLY A 68 -4.67 -21.74 18.43
CA GLY A 68 -5.10 -23.02 17.84
C GLY A 68 -4.73 -23.14 16.35
N ASN A 69 -5.75 -23.22 15.49
CA ASN A 69 -5.62 -23.37 14.02
C ASN A 69 -5.18 -22.09 13.29
N GLY A 70 -4.95 -21.01 14.01
CA GLY A 70 -4.46 -19.73 13.51
C GLY A 70 -5.43 -18.58 13.79
N TYR A 71 -4.87 -17.40 14.06
CA TYR A 71 -5.60 -16.14 14.19
C TYR A 71 -5.34 -15.30 12.94
N THR A 72 -6.39 -14.75 12.34
CA THR A 72 -6.25 -13.87 11.17
C THR A 72 -6.97 -12.56 11.43
N LYS A 73 -6.27 -11.45 11.21
CA LYS A 73 -6.84 -10.11 11.20
C LYS A 73 -6.63 -9.50 9.82
N THR A 74 -7.73 -9.37 9.09
CA THR A 74 -7.74 -8.58 7.86
C THR A 74 -7.90 -7.11 8.21
N MET A 75 -7.09 -6.27 7.56
CA MET A 75 -7.20 -4.82 7.69
C MET A 75 -7.94 -4.30 6.46
N ASP A 76 -9.14 -3.75 6.68
CA ASP A 76 -9.97 -3.21 5.61
C ASP A 76 -9.35 -1.90 5.08
N LYS A 77 -8.47 -2.04 4.09
CA LYS A 77 -8.09 -1.06 3.06
C LYS A 77 -7.28 0.20 3.39
N ALA A 78 -7.04 0.65 4.63
CA ALA A 78 -6.41 1.98 4.79
C ALA A 78 -5.53 2.21 6.02
N PHE A 79 -4.78 1.21 6.46
CA PHE A 79 -3.76 1.44 7.47
C PHE A 79 -2.42 0.84 7.05
N ASP A 80 -1.50 1.70 6.63
CA ASP A 80 -0.10 1.33 6.38
C ASP A 80 0.57 1.18 7.73
N PHE A 81 0.33 0.05 8.39
CA PHE A 81 1.17 -0.26 9.52
C PHE A 81 2.59 -0.53 8.99
N VAL A 82 3.56 0.19 9.52
CA VAL A 82 4.99 -0.05 9.27
C VAL A 82 5.52 -1.16 10.16
N GLN A 83 4.76 -1.51 11.19
CA GLN A 83 5.15 -2.51 12.15
C GLN A 83 3.94 -3.23 12.73
N VAL A 84 4.06 -4.53 12.90
CA VAL A 84 3.13 -5.33 13.69
C VAL A 84 3.91 -6.21 14.66
N GLY A 85 3.48 -6.22 15.91
CA GLY A 85 3.99 -7.11 16.96
C GLY A 85 2.86 -7.89 17.58
N ALA A 86 3.11 -9.15 17.92
CA ALA A 86 2.20 -9.97 18.71
C ALA A 86 2.82 -10.25 20.07
N VAL A 87 2.01 -10.32 21.12
CA VAL A 87 2.43 -10.80 22.43
C VAL A 87 1.56 -11.98 22.83
N SER A 88 2.20 -13.10 23.14
CA SER A 88 1.51 -14.34 23.52
C SER A 88 2.19 -15.03 24.69
N LYS A 89 1.45 -15.93 25.34
CA LYS A 89 1.95 -16.81 26.40
C LYS A 89 1.67 -18.27 26.07
N SER A 90 2.56 -19.15 26.51
CA SER A 90 2.34 -20.58 26.50
C SER A 90 2.86 -21.21 27.79
N ASN A 91 2.24 -22.33 28.18
CA ASN A 91 2.75 -23.19 29.23
C ASN A 91 3.85 -24.14 28.73
N ASP A 92 3.98 -24.29 27.41
CA ASP A 92 5.07 -25.04 26.78
C ASP A 92 6.24 -24.11 26.46
N LYS A 93 7.43 -24.44 26.98
CA LYS A 93 8.66 -23.68 26.73
C LYS A 93 9.19 -23.87 25.31
N ASN A 94 8.70 -24.88 24.59
CA ASN A 94 9.05 -25.17 23.20
C ASN A 94 8.00 -24.68 22.22
N ALA A 95 6.93 -24.03 22.70
CA ALA A 95 5.93 -23.44 21.81
C ALA A 95 6.56 -22.44 20.86
N THR A 96 6.01 -22.36 19.66
CA THR A 96 6.39 -21.39 18.64
C THR A 96 5.18 -20.55 18.23
N LEU A 97 5.42 -19.29 17.91
CA LEU A 97 4.43 -18.38 17.35
C LEU A 97 5.03 -17.75 16.10
N THR A 98 4.37 -17.97 14.98
CA THR A 98 4.71 -17.43 13.67
C THR A 98 3.75 -16.29 13.36
N LEU A 99 4.31 -15.11 13.10
CA LEU A 99 3.59 -13.92 12.67
C LEU A 99 3.90 -13.72 11.18
N GLN A 100 2.87 -13.57 10.36
CA GLN A 100 2.94 -13.35 8.93
C GLN A 100 2.18 -12.09 8.55
N VAL A 101 2.74 -11.33 7.60
CA VAL A 101 2.02 -10.30 6.85
C VAL A 101 1.84 -10.81 5.43
N LEU A 102 0.61 -10.76 4.93
CA LEU A 102 0.23 -11.20 3.59
C LEU A 102 -0.38 -10.04 2.79
N GLU A 103 -0.24 -10.14 1.47
CA GLU A 103 -0.99 -9.37 0.49
C GLU A 103 -1.74 -10.35 -0.41
N GLY A 104 -3.06 -10.42 -0.27
CA GLY A 104 -3.84 -11.56 -0.77
C GLY A 104 -3.31 -12.87 -0.16
N ASP A 105 -2.98 -13.83 -1.02
CA ASP A 105 -2.43 -15.14 -0.61
C ASP A 105 -0.90 -15.18 -0.48
N LYS A 106 -0.21 -14.07 -0.83
CA LYS A 106 1.26 -14.02 -0.82
C LYS A 106 1.78 -13.58 0.54
N VAL A 107 2.65 -14.39 1.15
CA VAL A 107 3.41 -13.98 2.34
C VAL A 107 4.47 -12.95 1.95
N LEU A 108 4.36 -11.74 2.48
CA LEU A 108 5.33 -10.66 2.28
C LEU A 108 6.48 -10.77 3.27
N LYS A 109 6.16 -11.05 4.54
CA LYS A 109 7.15 -11.19 5.60
C LYS A 109 6.64 -12.13 6.68
N GLU A 110 7.57 -12.86 7.27
CA GLU A 110 7.31 -13.83 8.32
C GLU A 110 8.40 -13.73 9.39
N VAL A 111 8.01 -13.86 10.64
CA VAL A 111 8.94 -14.01 11.76
C VAL A 111 8.35 -14.97 12.77
N SER A 112 9.20 -15.75 13.42
CA SER A 112 8.78 -16.67 14.48
C SER A 112 9.50 -16.36 15.78
N ALA A 113 8.81 -16.57 16.90
CA ALA A 113 9.37 -16.56 18.24
C ALA A 113 9.11 -17.93 18.89
N SER A 114 9.92 -18.29 19.88
CA SER A 114 9.76 -19.52 20.67
C SER A 114 9.96 -19.26 22.16
N GLY A 115 9.25 -19.97 23.01
CA GLY A 115 9.37 -19.85 24.46
C GLY A 115 8.03 -19.80 25.18
N ALA A 116 8.07 -19.62 26.51
CA ALA A 116 6.86 -19.44 27.33
C ALA A 116 6.21 -18.05 27.15
N VAL A 117 6.99 -17.06 26.73
CA VAL A 117 6.52 -15.73 26.32
C VAL A 117 7.02 -15.51 24.90
N LEU A 118 6.10 -15.24 23.98
CA LEU A 118 6.39 -15.13 22.57
C LEU A 118 6.05 -13.72 22.09
N ALA A 119 7.03 -13.03 21.55
CA ALA A 119 6.90 -11.65 21.11
C ALA A 119 7.49 -11.42 19.70
N PRO A 120 6.97 -12.09 18.65
CA PRO A 120 7.41 -11.83 17.29
C PRO A 120 7.02 -10.41 16.87
N ASN A 121 7.93 -9.75 16.15
CA ASN A 121 7.72 -8.41 15.62
C ASN A 121 8.21 -8.33 14.18
N ILE A 122 7.32 -7.87 13.30
CA ILE A 122 7.64 -7.57 11.91
C ILE A 122 7.70 -6.06 11.77
N HIS A 123 8.88 -5.56 11.43
CA HIS A 123 9.00 -4.26 10.78
C HIS A 123 8.89 -4.47 9.27
N LEU A 124 7.85 -3.91 8.67
CA LEU A 124 7.76 -3.80 7.23
C LEU A 124 8.69 -2.65 6.88
N ILE A 125 9.93 -2.97 6.48
CA ILE A 125 10.80 -1.99 5.84
C ILE A 125 10.04 -1.60 4.59
N ASN A 126 9.37 -0.47 4.66
CA ASN A 126 8.77 0.10 3.49
C ASN A 126 9.95 0.64 2.69
N THR A 127 10.59 -0.23 1.90
CA THR A 127 11.52 0.21 0.84
C THR A 127 10.81 1.14 -0.15
N ASP A 128 9.48 1.24 -0.06
CA ASP A 128 8.62 2.22 -0.70
C ASP A 128 7.84 3.07 0.35
N SER A 129 8.47 3.57 1.43
CA SER A 129 7.86 4.41 2.49
C SER A 129 7.15 5.69 2.01
N ASN A 130 7.04 5.88 0.70
CA ASN A 130 6.26 6.92 0.05
C ASN A 130 4.91 6.43 -0.48
N ALA A 131 4.63 5.12 -0.57
CA ALA A 131 3.66 4.59 -1.55
C ALA A 131 2.35 3.99 -1.02
N VAL A 132 2.11 3.92 0.29
CA VAL A 132 0.86 3.36 0.82
C VAL A 132 0.19 4.43 1.67
N GLY A 133 -1.14 4.58 1.54
CA GLY A 133 -1.98 5.55 2.26
C GLY A 133 -2.14 6.95 1.66
N LYS A 134 -1.32 7.36 0.68
CA LYS A 134 -1.56 8.61 -0.07
C LYS A 134 -2.46 8.32 -1.25
N SER A 135 -3.62 8.98 -1.33
CA SER A 135 -4.46 8.88 -2.51
C SER A 135 -3.63 9.31 -3.74
N ALA A 136 -3.76 8.59 -4.86
CA ALA A 136 -3.03 8.94 -6.07
C ALA A 136 -3.28 10.42 -6.43
N HIS A 137 -2.19 11.19 -6.54
CA HIS A 137 -2.29 12.55 -7.01
C HIS A 137 -2.44 12.55 -8.54
N THR A 138 -3.42 13.29 -9.03
CA THR A 138 -3.62 13.51 -10.46
C THR A 138 -3.09 14.88 -10.82
N VAL A 139 -2.19 14.94 -11.82
CA VAL A 139 -1.80 16.22 -12.43
C VAL A 139 -2.68 16.45 -13.64
N ARG A 140 -3.45 17.53 -13.59
CA ARG A 140 -4.28 17.99 -14.70
C ARG A 140 -3.68 19.28 -15.25
N ILE A 141 -3.50 19.30 -16.56
CA ILE A 141 -3.00 20.46 -17.31
C ILE A 141 -4.08 20.86 -18.29
N TYR A 142 -4.38 22.14 -18.42
CA TYR A 142 -5.28 22.65 -19.45
C TYR A 142 -4.78 24.01 -19.93
N ALA A 143 -5.12 24.35 -21.17
CA ALA A 143 -4.72 25.60 -21.78
C ALA A 143 -5.92 26.38 -22.31
N SER A 144 -5.79 27.70 -22.44
CA SER A 144 -6.86 28.53 -23.01
C SER A 144 -7.05 28.33 -24.52
N ASN A 145 -6.06 27.77 -25.21
CA ASN A 145 -6.05 27.48 -26.64
C ASN A 145 -5.13 26.29 -26.95
N ASN A 146 -4.88 26.01 -28.24
CA ASN A 146 -3.95 24.96 -28.67
C ASN A 146 -2.51 25.33 -28.30
N VAL A 147 -2.12 24.98 -27.08
CA VAL A 147 -0.77 25.14 -26.55
C VAL A 147 0.01 23.85 -26.72
N GLU A 148 1.24 23.92 -27.23
CA GLU A 148 2.12 22.77 -27.29
C GLU A 148 2.82 22.56 -25.94
N LEU A 149 2.45 21.49 -25.22
CA LEU A 149 3.15 21.05 -24.02
C LEU A 149 4.38 20.26 -24.43
N LYS A 150 5.56 20.75 -24.04
CA LYS A 150 6.84 20.11 -24.36
C LYS A 150 7.23 19.11 -23.29
N THR A 151 7.35 19.59 -22.06
CA THR A 151 7.85 18.79 -20.95
C THR A 151 6.96 18.93 -19.73
N LEU A 152 6.79 17.82 -19.01
CA LEU A 152 6.31 17.79 -17.64
C LEU A 152 7.41 17.26 -16.73
N THR A 153 7.79 18.04 -15.74
CA THR A 153 8.85 17.72 -14.78
C THR A 153 8.23 17.50 -13.41
N PHE A 154 8.61 16.38 -12.79
CA PHE A 154 8.25 16.03 -11.41
C PHE A 154 9.51 15.94 -10.58
N SER A 155 9.56 16.65 -9.46
CA SER A 155 10.65 16.54 -8.47
C SER A 155 10.12 15.93 -7.19
N PHE A 156 10.86 14.98 -6.63
CA PHE A 156 10.43 14.13 -5.52
C PHE A 156 11.18 14.44 -4.21
N THR A 157 10.62 14.01 -3.07
CA THR A 157 11.24 14.17 -1.73
C THR A 157 12.59 13.47 -1.59
N ASP A 158 12.84 12.44 -2.40
CA ASP A 158 14.14 11.76 -2.49
C ASP A 158 15.15 12.52 -3.38
N ASN A 159 14.82 13.74 -3.80
CA ASN A 159 15.55 14.60 -4.72
C ASN A 159 15.72 14.04 -6.14
N THR A 160 15.00 12.98 -6.51
CA THR A 160 14.96 12.53 -7.90
C THR A 160 14.08 13.44 -8.74
N THR A 161 14.30 13.43 -10.06
CA THR A 161 13.50 14.19 -11.02
C THR A 161 13.14 13.33 -12.21
N THR A 162 11.87 13.30 -12.58
CA THR A 162 11.40 12.65 -13.81
C THR A 162 10.93 13.71 -14.80
N ASN A 163 11.41 13.61 -16.04
CA ASN A 163 10.99 14.45 -17.15
C ASN A 163 10.23 13.61 -18.16
N ILE A 164 8.99 14.00 -18.43
CA ILE A 164 8.14 13.38 -19.45
C ILE A 164 8.11 14.33 -20.64
N GLN A 165 8.60 13.87 -21.79
CA GLN A 165 8.35 14.53 -23.06
C GLN A 165 6.91 14.22 -23.48
N VAL A 166 6.12 15.26 -23.71
CA VAL A 166 4.70 15.12 -24.07
C VAL A 166 4.50 15.43 -25.55
N ASP A 167 5.15 16.49 -26.06
CA ASP A 167 5.09 16.95 -27.46
C ASP A 167 3.65 16.89 -28.04
N GLN A 168 2.69 17.42 -27.29
CA GLN A 168 1.27 17.36 -27.65
C GLN A 168 0.59 18.73 -27.49
N LEU A 169 -0.36 19.02 -28.38
CA LEU A 169 -1.30 20.13 -28.20
C LEU A 169 -2.27 19.81 -27.06
N VAL A 170 -2.21 20.58 -25.98
CA VAL A 170 -3.05 20.44 -24.79
C VAL A 170 -4.18 21.46 -24.80
N GLY A 171 -4.98 21.47 -25.87
CA GLY A 171 -6.14 22.37 -26.00
C GLY A 171 -7.20 22.10 -24.93
N ASN A 172 -7.86 20.93 -24.98
CA ASN A 172 -8.93 20.54 -24.04
C ASN A 172 -8.41 19.84 -22.78
N GLY A 173 -7.11 19.94 -22.52
CA GLY A 173 -6.44 19.40 -21.35
C GLY A 173 -5.70 18.08 -21.56
N TYR A 174 -4.74 17.86 -20.68
CA TYR A 174 -3.89 16.68 -20.55
C TYR A 174 -3.93 16.24 -19.09
N THR A 175 -4.26 14.98 -18.87
CA THR A 175 -4.29 14.42 -17.51
C THR A 175 -3.22 13.34 -17.43
N ARG A 176 -2.39 13.43 -16.40
CA ARG A 176 -1.46 12.37 -16.03
C ARG A 176 -1.76 11.96 -14.60
N THR A 177 -2.30 10.74 -14.46
CA THR A 177 -2.39 10.07 -13.18
C THR A 177 -1.06 9.37 -12.93
N MET A 178 -0.50 9.56 -11.74
CA MET A 178 0.70 8.86 -11.31
C MET A 178 0.27 7.83 -10.27
N ASP A 179 0.35 6.54 -10.63
CA ASP A 179 -0.16 5.42 -9.83
C ASP A 179 0.71 5.03 -8.63
N LYS A 180 1.77 5.78 -8.37
CA LYS A 180 2.55 5.60 -7.16
C LYS A 180 2.41 6.84 -6.31
N ALA A 181 1.95 6.61 -5.08
CA ALA A 181 2.13 7.54 -3.99
C ALA A 181 3.63 7.88 -3.92
N PHE A 182 3.93 9.07 -4.41
CA PHE A 182 5.22 9.70 -4.31
C PHE A 182 4.94 11.13 -3.91
N ASP A 183 5.61 11.55 -2.85
CA ASP A 183 5.71 12.96 -2.49
C ASP A 183 6.52 13.67 -3.57
N PHE A 184 5.90 14.01 -4.70
CA PHE A 184 6.49 15.06 -5.51
C PHE A 184 6.33 16.37 -4.73
N VAL A 185 7.45 17.03 -4.45
CA VAL A 185 7.45 18.36 -3.83
C VAL A 185 7.21 19.44 -4.89
N GLN A 186 7.37 19.10 -6.17
CA GLN A 186 7.28 20.07 -7.24
C GLN A 186 6.81 19.45 -8.56
N VAL A 187 5.92 20.16 -9.24
CA VAL A 187 5.56 19.88 -10.64
C VAL A 187 5.73 21.14 -11.45
N GLY A 188 6.40 21.02 -12.59
CA GLY A 188 6.55 22.09 -13.57
C GLY A 188 6.14 21.62 -14.95
N ALA A 189 5.38 22.43 -15.67
CA ALA A 189 5.13 22.22 -17.09
C ALA A 189 5.91 23.26 -17.90
N VAL A 190 6.37 22.92 -19.09
CA VAL A 190 6.96 23.89 -20.04
C VAL A 190 6.25 23.77 -21.37
N SER A 191 5.80 24.91 -21.86
CA SER A 191 5.15 25.04 -23.16
C SER A 191 5.74 26.21 -23.94
N ARG A 192 5.64 26.12 -25.26
CA ARG A 192 5.81 27.25 -26.16
C ARG A 192 4.49 27.53 -26.87
N ASN A 193 4.09 28.79 -26.88
CA ASN A 193 3.02 29.27 -27.74
C ASN A 193 3.45 30.59 -28.40
N GLN A 194 3.09 30.79 -29.66
CA GLN A 194 3.29 32.09 -30.32
C GLN A 194 2.24 33.11 -29.87
N ASP A 195 1.10 32.65 -29.36
CA ASP A 195 0.06 33.50 -28.79
C ASP A 195 0.43 33.97 -27.37
N LYS A 196 0.60 35.28 -27.22
CA LYS A 196 0.94 35.93 -25.94
C LYS A 196 -0.22 35.95 -24.95
N ASN A 197 -1.45 35.68 -25.41
CA ASN A 197 -2.64 35.61 -24.56
C ASN A 197 -2.97 34.17 -24.13
N ALA A 198 -2.18 33.19 -24.59
CA ALA A 198 -2.32 31.82 -24.15
C ALA A 198 -2.05 31.70 -22.65
N THR A 199 -2.82 30.85 -21.99
CA THR A 199 -2.59 30.45 -20.62
C THR A 199 -2.38 28.94 -20.55
N LEU A 200 -1.60 28.51 -19.55
CA LEU A 200 -1.44 27.12 -19.19
C LEU A 200 -1.67 27.02 -17.69
N THR A 201 -2.63 26.21 -17.31
CA THR A 201 -2.96 25.95 -15.91
C THR A 201 -2.55 24.54 -15.54
N LEU A 202 -1.86 24.44 -14.41
CA LEU A 202 -1.43 23.21 -13.78
C LEU A 202 -2.22 23.03 -12.49
N GLN A 203 -2.87 21.89 -12.33
CA GLN A 203 -3.58 21.49 -11.12
C GLN A 203 -2.97 20.21 -10.55
N VAL A 204 -2.87 20.15 -9.23
CA VAL A 204 -2.67 18.91 -8.48
C VAL A 204 -3.98 18.57 -7.79
N LEU A 205 -4.49 17.37 -8.02
CA LEU A 205 -5.71 16.85 -7.43
C LEU A 205 -5.43 15.63 -6.56
N GLU A 206 -6.28 15.43 -5.56
CA GLU A 206 -6.41 14.19 -4.80
C GLU A 206 -7.84 13.67 -4.96
N GLY A 207 -8.01 12.58 -5.70
CA GLY A 207 -9.32 12.24 -6.26
C GLY A 207 -9.86 13.38 -7.12
N ASP A 208 -11.06 13.87 -6.80
CA ASP A 208 -11.70 15.01 -7.48
C ASP A 208 -11.38 16.37 -6.85
N LYS A 209 -10.69 16.40 -5.71
CA LYS A 209 -10.40 17.64 -4.98
C LYS A 209 -9.13 18.30 -5.53
N VAL A 210 -9.23 19.56 -5.95
CA VAL A 210 -8.04 20.38 -6.28
C VAL A 210 -7.32 20.76 -5.00
N LEU A 211 -6.06 20.34 -4.87
CA LEU A 211 -5.19 20.70 -3.75
C LEU A 211 -4.49 22.04 -4.02
N LYS A 212 -3.99 22.22 -5.24
CA LYS A 212 -3.27 23.43 -5.64
C LYS A 212 -3.40 23.66 -7.15
N GLU A 213 -3.41 24.92 -7.54
CA GLU A 213 -3.50 25.36 -8.93
C GLU A 213 -2.57 26.55 -9.17
N VAL A 214 -1.89 26.56 -10.32
CA VAL A 214 -1.09 27.69 -10.80
C VAL A 214 -1.33 27.86 -12.30
N THR A 215 -1.57 29.11 -12.72
CA THR A 215 -1.72 29.49 -14.12
C THR A 215 -0.57 30.39 -14.55
N ALA A 216 0.04 30.07 -15.69
CA ALA A 216 1.00 30.95 -16.38
C ALA A 216 0.35 31.52 -17.64
N SER A 217 0.81 32.71 -18.07
CA SER A 217 0.36 33.39 -19.30
C SER A 217 1.54 33.99 -20.05
N GLY A 218 1.45 34.04 -21.38
CA GLY A 218 2.51 34.59 -22.25
C GLY A 218 2.98 33.62 -23.34
N ALA A 219 3.99 34.04 -24.10
CA ALA A 219 4.55 33.22 -25.20
C ALA A 219 5.38 32.02 -24.71
N PHE A 220 5.85 32.08 -23.46
CA PHE A 220 6.52 30.97 -22.79
C PHE A 220 5.78 30.69 -21.49
N LEU A 221 5.26 29.47 -21.35
CA LEU A 221 4.37 29.09 -20.27
C LEU A 221 5.09 28.06 -19.40
N ALA A 222 5.38 28.45 -18.16
CA ALA A 222 6.08 27.59 -17.20
C ALA A 222 5.43 27.60 -15.81
N PRO A 223 4.15 27.15 -15.67
CA PRO A 223 3.53 27.05 -14.36
C PRO A 223 4.27 26.02 -13.51
N ASN A 224 4.47 26.35 -12.24
CA ASN A 224 5.20 25.53 -11.29
C ASN A 224 4.48 25.50 -9.95
N ILE A 225 4.17 24.31 -9.47
CA ILE A 225 3.56 24.08 -8.16
C ILE A 225 4.61 23.46 -7.26
N LYS A 226 4.87 24.09 -6.11
CA LYS A 226 5.52 23.45 -4.96
C LYS A 226 4.45 23.00 -3.97
N LEU A 227 4.43 21.74 -3.59
CA LEU A 227 3.52 21.20 -2.58
C LEU A 227 4.11 21.35 -1.18
#